data_AF-W6NIW7-F1
#
_entry.id   AF-W6NIW7-F1
#
_cell.length_a   1.000
_cell.length_b   1.000
_cell.length_c   1.000
_cell.angle_alpha   90.00
_cell.angle_beta   90.00
_cell.angle_gamma   90.00
#
_symmetry.space_group_name_H-M   'P 1'
#
loop_
_entity.id
_entity.type
_entity.pdbx_description
1 polymer ?
#
loop_
_entity_poly.entity_id
_entity_poly.type
_entity_poly.pdbx_seq_one_letter_code
_entity_poly.pdbx_strand_id
1 'polypeptide(L)'
;ALMQRLSDCINDPQELLFSSILSLDFPYQLSNEVISFNETTAFRDHTLVINRALFDAHLEYEPVAEWNTLFGFTYTGGAALVMEERDGSRVPLRSICPRSTCSSELARRSQSAITSSFRDSLRSITVLVYTICAVLASFICLMCMYQQVICTDGAYRICTAFSFGGLAMLCLVSIGFYMTPNPIACFTRKVLFPVAVAAVFAPITVKSFCIWRVELLTSRGEVRRAISDNSPFFLWLCPAVVLLQIVISSEWAFFESSTEMTYVVSLRHGNAWRCAPGDDFEHRVLWSSLLSGLMLIASMIFATL
;
A
#
# COMPACT_ATOMS: atom_id res chain seq x y z
N ALA A 1 5.01 46.50 -14.96
CA ALA A 1 3.54 46.57 -15.05
C ALA A 1 3.08 45.49 -16.02
N LEU A 2 1.98 44.79 -15.72
CA LEU A 2 1.46 43.70 -16.55
C LEU A 2 0.58 44.29 -17.67
N MET A 3 0.92 44.04 -18.93
CA MET A 3 0.11 44.44 -20.08
C MET A 3 -0.64 43.19 -20.58
N GLN A 4 -1.87 42.98 -20.09
CA GLN A 4 -2.66 41.78 -20.40
C GLN A 4 -3.39 41.87 -21.74
N ARG A 5 -3.85 43.07 -22.11
CA ARG A 5 -4.52 43.37 -23.38
C ARG A 5 -4.26 44.82 -23.76
N LEU A 6 -4.06 45.07 -25.04
CA LEU A 6 -4.10 46.42 -25.61
C LEU A 6 -5.42 46.55 -26.38
N SER A 7 -6.29 47.43 -25.91
CA SER A 7 -7.59 47.70 -26.55
C SER A 7 -7.67 49.14 -26.99
N ASP A 8 -8.25 49.37 -28.16
CA ASP A 8 -8.51 50.72 -28.66
C ASP A 8 -9.60 51.45 -27.86
N CYS A 9 -9.83 52.73 -28.14
CA CYS A 9 -10.88 53.55 -27.54
C CYS A 9 -12.31 52.98 -27.71
N ILE A 10 -12.48 51.94 -28.54
CA ILE A 10 -13.74 51.24 -28.82
C ILE A 10 -13.75 49.83 -28.18
N ASN A 11 -12.73 49.48 -27.37
CA ASN A 11 -12.52 48.17 -26.74
C ASN A 11 -12.21 47.00 -27.71
N ASP A 12 -11.87 47.27 -28.97
CA ASP A 12 -11.39 46.22 -29.89
C ASP A 12 -9.93 45.83 -29.56
N PRO A 13 -9.60 44.52 -29.49
CA PRO A 13 -8.26 44.06 -29.16
C PRO A 13 -7.30 44.28 -30.34
N GLN A 14 -6.22 45.04 -30.12
CA GLN A 14 -5.16 45.22 -31.12
C GLN A 14 -4.11 44.11 -31.00
N GLU A 15 -4.44 42.93 -31.53
CA GLU A 15 -3.56 41.74 -31.45
C GLU A 15 -2.21 41.94 -32.17
N LEU A 16 -2.22 42.62 -33.32
CA LEU A 16 -0.99 42.88 -34.09
C LEU A 16 -0.03 43.81 -33.34
N LEU A 17 -0.52 44.92 -32.80
CA LEU A 17 0.31 45.85 -32.04
C LEU A 17 0.81 45.20 -30.74
N PHE A 18 -0.04 44.45 -30.06
CA PHE A 18 0.33 43.69 -28.87
C PHE A 18 1.45 42.67 -29.16
N SER A 19 1.33 41.91 -30.26
CA SER A 19 2.37 40.97 -30.69
C SER A 19 3.69 41.67 -31.04
N SER A 20 3.62 42.83 -31.69
CA SER A 20 4.80 43.63 -32.01
C SER A 20 5.50 44.12 -30.74
N ILE A 21 4.74 44.57 -29.72
CA ILE A 21 5.27 45.00 -28.43
C ILE A 21 5.97 43.84 -27.69
N LEU A 22 5.40 42.65 -27.71
CA LEU A 22 6.02 41.48 -27.08
C LEU A 22 7.34 41.06 -27.74
N SER A 23 7.48 41.31 -29.05
CA SER A 23 8.71 41.03 -29.82
C SER A 23 9.76 42.16 -29.78
N LEU A 24 9.52 43.25 -29.05
CA LEU A 24 10.45 44.38 -28.97
C LEU A 24 11.57 44.12 -27.97
N ASP A 25 12.80 44.21 -28.48
CA ASP A 25 14.02 44.23 -27.68
C ASP A 25 14.73 45.57 -27.86
N PHE A 26 15.00 46.29 -26.75
CA PHE A 26 15.66 47.59 -26.82
C PHE A 26 16.58 47.89 -25.62
N PRO A 27 17.68 48.62 -25.82
CA PRO A 27 18.53 49.05 -24.72
C PRO A 27 17.88 50.19 -23.92
N TYR A 28 18.02 50.17 -22.59
CA TYR A 28 17.49 51.22 -21.72
C TYR A 28 18.59 51.84 -20.86
N GLN A 29 18.63 53.16 -20.76
CA GLN A 29 19.77 53.89 -20.16
C GLN A 29 19.98 53.62 -18.66
N LEU A 30 18.96 53.14 -17.94
CA LEU A 30 19.04 52.80 -16.52
C LEU A 30 19.26 51.30 -16.28
N SER A 31 19.38 50.50 -17.34
CA SER A 31 19.53 49.04 -17.27
C SER A 31 20.71 48.63 -18.14
N ASN A 32 21.70 47.96 -17.55
CA ASN A 32 22.80 47.38 -18.33
C ASN A 32 22.34 46.19 -19.19
N GLU A 33 21.15 45.65 -18.93
CA GLU A 33 20.52 44.58 -19.70
C GLU A 33 19.55 45.16 -20.73
N VAL A 34 19.49 44.53 -21.91
CA VAL A 34 18.47 44.79 -22.94
C VAL A 34 17.10 44.46 -22.35
N ILE A 35 16.13 45.35 -22.56
CA ILE A 35 14.75 45.10 -22.16
C ILE A 35 14.11 44.22 -23.23
N SER A 36 13.68 43.02 -22.83
CA SER A 36 12.88 42.10 -23.62
C SER A 36 11.66 41.64 -22.80
N PHE A 37 10.62 41.20 -23.49
CA PHE A 37 9.43 40.63 -22.87
C PHE A 37 9.38 39.12 -23.13
N ASN A 38 9.11 38.35 -22.09
CA ASN A 38 8.96 36.92 -22.20
C ASN A 38 7.65 36.59 -22.94
N GLU A 39 7.73 35.87 -24.06
CA GLU A 39 6.57 35.53 -24.90
C GLU A 39 5.50 34.72 -24.14
N THR A 40 5.89 33.97 -23.11
CA THR A 40 4.97 33.09 -22.36
C THR A 40 4.27 33.78 -21.19
N THR A 41 4.96 34.72 -20.53
CA THR A 41 4.44 35.37 -19.32
C THR A 41 4.06 36.84 -19.54
N ALA A 42 4.46 37.44 -20.67
CA ALA A 42 4.35 38.86 -20.99
C ALA A 42 5.00 39.78 -19.93
N PHE A 43 5.89 39.24 -19.09
CA PHE A 43 6.69 39.99 -18.15
C PHE A 43 8.08 40.24 -18.71
N ARG A 44 8.68 41.35 -18.27
CA ARG A 44 10.12 41.55 -18.41
C ARG A 44 10.80 40.65 -17.39
N ASP A 45 11.59 39.70 -17.86
CA ASP A 45 12.49 38.95 -16.99
C ASP A 45 13.62 39.89 -16.56
N HIS A 46 13.83 40.00 -15.25
CA HIS A 46 14.85 40.88 -14.69
C HIS A 46 15.55 40.18 -13.54
N THR A 47 16.87 40.39 -13.46
CA THR A 47 17.69 39.85 -12.38
C THR A 47 17.23 40.44 -11.04
N LEU A 48 16.84 39.58 -10.12
CA LEU A 48 16.49 39.96 -8.76
C LEU A 48 17.75 39.97 -7.91
N VAL A 49 18.05 41.11 -7.28
CA VAL A 49 19.18 41.25 -6.36
C VAL A 49 18.68 41.14 -4.92
N ILE A 50 19.26 40.23 -4.16
CA ILE A 50 18.96 40.03 -2.74
C ILE A 50 20.02 40.76 -1.93
N ASN A 51 19.57 41.72 -1.15
CA ASN A 51 20.43 42.51 -0.27
C ASN A 51 20.34 42.02 1.18
N ARG A 52 21.50 41.91 1.84
CA ARG A 52 21.64 41.82 3.29
C ARG A 52 21.55 43.22 3.88
N ALA A 53 20.62 43.41 4.81
CA ALA A 53 20.56 44.63 5.61
C ALA A 53 21.59 44.53 6.75
N LEU A 54 22.48 45.51 6.82
CA LEU A 54 23.44 45.70 7.91
C LEU A 54 23.01 46.94 8.69
N PHE A 55 22.97 46.83 10.01
CA PHE A 55 22.63 47.95 10.86
C PHE A 55 23.77 48.20 11.85
N ASP A 56 24.61 49.19 11.54
CA ASP A 56 25.67 49.67 12.41
C ASP A 56 25.59 51.20 12.50
N ALA A 57 24.76 51.69 13.44
CA ALA A 57 24.31 53.08 13.58
C ALA A 57 23.51 53.66 12.38
N HIS A 58 23.72 53.18 11.16
CA HIS A 58 22.94 53.46 9.95
C HIS A 58 22.57 52.14 9.25
N LEU A 59 21.45 52.17 8.50
CA LEU A 59 20.98 51.01 7.74
C LEU A 59 21.67 50.98 6.37
N GLU A 60 22.51 49.99 6.14
CA GLU A 60 23.21 49.74 4.88
C GLU A 60 22.69 48.46 4.22
N TYR A 61 22.74 48.40 2.89
CA TYR A 61 22.30 47.24 2.12
C TYR A 61 23.45 46.73 1.26
N GLU A 62 23.82 45.46 1.47
CA GLU A 62 24.89 44.79 0.73
C GLU A 62 24.31 43.66 -0.14
N PRO A 63 24.56 43.63 -1.46
CA PRO A 63 24.08 42.54 -2.32
C PRO A 63 24.81 41.23 -1.99
N VAL A 64 24.06 40.17 -1.70
CA VAL A 64 24.60 38.87 -1.29
C VAL A 64 24.22 37.71 -2.22
N ALA A 65 23.18 37.89 -3.02
CA ALA A 65 22.78 36.93 -4.02
C ALA A 65 22.04 37.60 -5.16
N GLU A 66 22.06 36.92 -6.30
CA GLU A 66 21.29 37.30 -7.48
C GLU A 66 20.45 36.10 -7.93
N TRP A 67 19.29 36.39 -8.50
CA TRP A 67 18.46 35.39 -9.14
C TRP A 67 18.12 35.84 -10.55
N ASN A 68 18.45 35.00 -11.52
CA ASN A 68 18.17 35.24 -12.93
C ASN A 68 17.42 34.01 -13.49
N THR A 69 16.52 34.22 -14.43
CA THR A 69 15.78 33.14 -15.10
C THR A 69 16.69 32.17 -15.87
N LEU A 70 17.84 32.65 -16.39
CA LEU A 70 18.79 31.85 -17.17
C LEU A 70 19.76 31.04 -16.30
N PHE A 71 20.31 31.66 -15.25
CA PHE A 71 21.36 31.06 -14.42
C PHE A 71 20.84 30.53 -13.08
N GLY A 72 19.57 30.77 -12.77
CA GLY A 72 18.98 30.43 -11.49
C GLY A 72 19.50 31.32 -10.36
N PHE A 73 19.51 30.76 -9.15
CA PHE A 73 20.00 31.44 -7.94
C PHE A 73 21.52 31.34 -7.85
N THR A 74 22.19 32.49 -7.79
CA THR A 74 23.64 32.60 -7.62
C THR A 74 23.95 33.36 -6.32
N TYR A 75 24.66 32.69 -5.40
CA TYR A 75 25.15 33.35 -4.19
C TYR A 75 26.45 34.08 -4.51
N THR A 76 26.44 35.41 -4.41
CA THR A 76 27.55 36.30 -4.77
C THR A 76 28.28 36.88 -3.54
N GLY A 77 27.77 36.65 -2.33
CA GLY A 77 28.38 37.11 -1.09
C GLY A 77 29.75 36.48 -0.81
N GLY A 78 30.75 37.30 -0.48
CA GLY A 78 32.10 36.84 -0.12
C GLY A 78 32.20 36.10 1.23
N ALA A 79 31.13 36.09 2.02
CA ALA A 79 31.02 35.39 3.29
C ALA A 79 29.76 34.51 3.32
N ALA A 80 29.82 33.37 4.02
CA ALA A 80 28.65 32.53 4.25
C ALA A 80 27.55 33.30 5.00
N LEU A 81 26.27 32.98 4.75
CA LEU A 81 25.14 33.52 5.51
C LEU A 81 25.30 33.12 6.98
N VAL A 82 25.68 34.08 7.81
CA VAL A 82 25.83 33.93 9.25
C VAL A 82 24.90 34.92 9.95
N MET A 83 24.24 34.46 11.01
CA MET A 83 23.52 35.30 11.94
C MET A 83 24.46 35.61 13.11
N GLU A 84 24.59 36.89 13.44
CA GLU A 84 25.31 37.32 14.65
C GLU A 84 24.31 37.47 15.80
N GLU A 85 24.46 36.64 16.83
CA GLU A 85 23.60 36.71 18.01
C GLU A 85 24.03 37.87 18.93
N ARG A 86 23.18 38.22 19.90
CA ARG A 86 23.40 39.31 20.86
C ARG A 86 24.72 39.18 21.65
N ASP A 87 25.26 37.98 21.73
CA ASP A 87 26.50 37.65 22.45
C ASP A 87 27.75 37.75 21.54
N GLY A 88 27.60 38.21 20.29
CA GLY A 88 28.67 38.30 19.29
C GLY A 88 29.03 36.96 18.64
N SER A 89 28.25 35.90 18.91
CA SER A 89 28.45 34.59 18.30
C SER A 89 28.00 34.61 16.84
N ARG A 90 28.80 34.07 15.93
CA ARG A 90 28.47 33.95 14.49
C ARG A 90 28.02 32.54 14.17
N VAL A 91 26.74 32.35 13.88
CA VAL A 91 26.15 31.04 13.59
C VAL A 91 25.80 30.96 12.10
N PRO A 92 26.32 29.97 11.35
CA PRO A 92 25.92 29.79 9.95
C PRO A 92 24.44 29.43 9.86
N LEU A 93 23.69 30.18 9.05
CA LEU A 93 22.29 29.92 8.76
C LEU A 93 22.19 28.64 7.91
N ARG A 94 21.86 27.53 8.56
CA ARG A 94 21.47 26.29 7.90
C ARG A 94 19.97 26.09 8.10
N SER A 95 19.22 25.92 7.00
CA SER A 95 17.82 25.49 7.04
C SER A 95 17.73 24.02 7.45
N ILE A 96 17.99 23.72 8.72
CA ILE A 96 17.73 22.41 9.29
C ILE A 96 16.29 22.47 9.77
N CYS A 97 15.35 21.85 9.05
CA CYS A 97 14.00 21.64 9.57
C CYS A 97 14.13 20.88 10.90
N PRO A 98 13.77 21.48 12.05
CA PRO A 98 13.79 20.74 13.29
C PRO A 98 12.80 19.58 13.17
N ARG A 99 13.18 18.41 13.68
CA ARG A 99 12.27 17.27 13.99
C ARG A 99 11.30 17.69 15.11
N SER A 100 10.56 18.76 14.91
CA SER A 100 9.50 19.17 15.82
C SER A 100 8.35 18.17 15.69
N THR A 101 7.68 17.88 16.80
CA THR A 101 6.47 17.06 16.81
C THR A 101 5.41 17.58 15.83
N CYS A 102 5.36 18.89 15.61
CA CYS A 102 4.48 19.54 14.64
C CYS A 102 4.83 19.21 13.19
N SER A 103 6.12 19.25 12.79
CA SER A 103 6.54 18.91 11.43
C SER A 103 6.38 17.42 11.13
N SER A 104 6.62 16.54 12.10
CA SER A 104 6.32 15.11 11.97
C SER A 104 4.82 14.85 11.88
N GLU A 105 4.00 15.60 12.61
CA GLU A 105 2.53 15.47 12.58
C GLU A 105 1.95 15.99 11.26
N LEU A 106 2.50 17.08 10.71
CA LEU A 106 2.13 17.59 9.40
C LEU A 106 2.53 16.62 8.28
N ALA A 107 3.74 16.07 8.34
CA ALA A 107 4.20 15.02 7.42
C ALA A 107 3.38 13.73 7.56
N ARG A 108 2.95 13.40 8.79
CA ARG A 108 2.03 12.29 9.05
C ARG A 108 0.68 12.52 8.38
N ARG A 109 0.09 13.70 8.57
CA ARG A 109 -1.21 14.08 7.98
C ARG A 109 -1.17 14.12 6.45
N SER A 110 -0.07 14.59 5.87
CA SER A 110 0.09 14.59 4.41
C SER A 110 0.25 13.17 3.86
N GLN A 111 0.98 12.30 4.55
CA GLN A 111 1.12 10.88 4.16
C GLN A 111 -0.17 10.08 4.40
N SER A 112 -0.92 10.37 5.45
CA SER A 112 -2.22 9.75 5.74
C SER A 112 -3.37 10.31 4.90
N ALA A 113 -3.15 11.33 4.08
CA ALA A 113 -4.15 11.81 3.13
C ALA A 113 -4.22 10.95 1.86
N ILE A 114 -3.14 10.23 1.55
CA ILE A 114 -3.02 9.43 0.34
C ILE A 114 -3.25 7.96 0.70
N THR A 115 -4.46 7.46 0.47
CA THR A 115 -4.78 6.02 0.59
C THR A 115 -4.38 5.29 -0.69
N SER A 116 -3.69 4.17 -0.58
CA SER A 116 -3.34 3.37 -1.75
C SER A 116 -4.58 2.72 -2.38
N SER A 117 -4.76 2.92 -3.67
CA SER A 117 -5.81 2.23 -4.42
C SER A 117 -5.32 0.87 -4.93
N PHE A 118 -6.27 -0.02 -5.28
CA PHE A 118 -5.95 -1.29 -5.94
C PHE A 118 -5.16 -1.11 -7.24
N ARG A 119 -5.43 -0.02 -7.99
CA ARG A 119 -4.73 0.32 -9.23
C ARG A 119 -3.25 0.62 -8.98
N ASP A 120 -2.94 1.23 -7.84
CA ASP A 120 -1.55 1.53 -7.47
C ASP A 120 -0.78 0.25 -7.14
N SER A 121 -1.44 -0.75 -6.51
CA SER A 121 -0.85 -2.07 -6.25
C SER A 121 -0.45 -2.77 -7.55
N LEU A 122 -1.26 -2.65 -8.61
CA LEU A 122 -1.02 -3.29 -9.91
C LEU A 122 0.13 -2.66 -10.71
N ARG A 123 0.55 -1.43 -10.36
CA ARG A 123 1.72 -0.79 -11.00
C ARG A 123 3.05 -1.36 -10.51
N SER A 124 3.05 -2.06 -9.37
CA SER A 124 4.26 -2.67 -8.84
C SER A 124 4.60 -3.97 -9.58
N ILE A 125 5.77 -4.01 -10.21
CA ILE A 125 6.27 -5.19 -10.94
C ILE A 125 6.36 -6.41 -10.01
N THR A 126 6.77 -6.22 -8.75
CA THR A 126 6.91 -7.33 -7.79
C THR A 126 5.57 -7.99 -7.48
N VAL A 127 4.53 -7.18 -7.28
CA VAL A 127 3.16 -7.66 -7.04
C VAL A 127 2.66 -8.40 -8.28
N LEU A 128 2.88 -7.84 -9.47
CA LEU A 128 2.45 -8.44 -10.73
C LEU A 128 3.10 -9.81 -10.98
N VAL A 129 4.42 -9.93 -10.82
CA VAL A 129 5.12 -11.22 -10.96
C VAL A 129 4.58 -12.26 -9.97
N TYR A 130 4.41 -11.88 -8.71
CA TYR A 130 3.85 -12.79 -7.71
C TYR A 130 2.42 -13.23 -8.05
N THR A 131 1.57 -12.30 -8.51
CA THR A 131 0.20 -12.63 -8.89
C THR A 131 0.14 -13.64 -10.04
N ILE A 132 1.00 -13.52 -11.05
CA ILE A 132 1.09 -14.48 -12.16
C ILE A 132 1.43 -15.88 -11.62
N CYS A 133 2.47 -15.98 -10.79
CA CYS A 133 2.87 -17.25 -10.18
C CYS A 133 1.75 -17.86 -9.33
N ALA A 134 1.06 -17.05 -8.52
CA ALA A 134 -0.03 -17.48 -7.66
C ALA A 134 -1.24 -17.99 -8.48
N VAL A 135 -1.60 -17.29 -9.55
CA VAL A 135 -2.69 -17.69 -10.46
C VAL A 135 -2.34 -18.99 -11.17
N LEU A 136 -1.11 -19.14 -11.68
CA LEU A 136 -0.66 -20.39 -12.30
C LEU A 136 -0.70 -21.57 -11.31
N ALA A 137 -0.23 -21.36 -10.08
CA ALA A 137 -0.33 -22.37 -9.02
C ALA A 137 -1.80 -22.74 -8.71
N SER A 138 -2.69 -21.75 -8.64
CA SER A 138 -4.13 -21.98 -8.47
C SER A 138 -4.71 -22.84 -9.60
N PHE A 139 -4.34 -22.57 -10.86
CA PHE A 139 -4.79 -23.38 -12.00
C PHE A 139 -4.28 -24.82 -11.92
N ILE A 140 -3.03 -25.03 -11.52
CA ILE A 140 -2.47 -26.37 -11.31
C ILE A 140 -3.28 -27.10 -10.22
N CYS A 141 -3.56 -26.45 -9.09
CA CYS A 141 -4.38 -27.04 -8.03
C CYS A 141 -5.81 -27.38 -8.49
N LEU A 142 -6.44 -26.54 -9.30
CA LEU A 142 -7.76 -26.82 -9.88
C LEU A 142 -7.73 -28.00 -10.86
N MET A 143 -6.66 -28.14 -11.65
CA MET A 143 -6.46 -29.31 -12.51
C MET A 143 -6.29 -30.59 -11.68
N CYS A 144 -5.54 -30.54 -10.58
CA CYS A 144 -5.43 -31.66 -9.65
C CYS A 144 -6.78 -32.01 -9.01
N MET A 145 -7.58 -31.01 -8.60
CA MET A 145 -8.94 -31.22 -8.10
C MET A 145 -9.79 -31.94 -9.15
N TYR A 146 -9.79 -31.45 -10.40
CA TYR A 146 -10.55 -32.04 -11.50
C TYR A 146 -10.15 -33.51 -11.73
N GLN A 147 -8.85 -33.80 -11.76
CA GLN A 147 -8.33 -35.16 -11.93
C GLN A 147 -8.77 -36.08 -10.77
N GLN A 148 -8.77 -35.60 -9.52
CA GLN A 148 -9.23 -36.39 -8.37
C GLN A 148 -10.72 -36.71 -8.47
N VAL A 149 -11.54 -35.77 -8.95
CA VAL A 149 -12.99 -35.97 -9.07
C VAL A 149 -13.34 -36.99 -10.17
N ILE A 150 -12.64 -36.94 -11.30
CA ILE A 150 -13.04 -37.69 -12.52
C ILE A 150 -12.22 -38.95 -12.74
N CYS A 151 -10.91 -38.92 -12.49
CA CYS A 151 -10.00 -39.98 -12.91
C CYS A 151 -9.64 -40.97 -11.79
N THR A 152 -10.06 -40.70 -10.54
CA THR A 152 -9.68 -41.56 -9.40
C THR A 152 -10.90 -42.17 -8.69
N ASP A 153 -10.84 -43.48 -8.51
CA ASP A 153 -11.83 -44.27 -7.74
C ASP A 153 -11.31 -44.61 -6.35
N GLY A 154 -11.04 -43.56 -5.56
CA GLY A 154 -10.66 -43.69 -4.15
C GLY A 154 -11.80 -43.35 -3.19
N ALA A 155 -11.91 -44.07 -2.07
CA ALA A 155 -12.92 -43.81 -1.03
C ALA A 155 -12.86 -42.38 -0.45
N TYR A 156 -11.69 -41.72 -0.53
CA TYR A 156 -11.46 -40.37 0.00
C TYR A 156 -11.27 -39.29 -1.09
N ARG A 157 -11.64 -39.58 -2.35
CA ARG A 157 -11.42 -38.67 -3.49
C ARG A 157 -12.05 -37.28 -3.31
N ILE A 158 -13.19 -37.21 -2.61
CA ILE A 158 -13.91 -35.95 -2.37
C ILE A 158 -13.15 -35.09 -1.37
N CYS A 159 -12.55 -35.70 -0.33
CA CYS A 159 -11.73 -34.98 0.63
C CYS A 159 -10.45 -34.45 -0.04
N THR A 160 -9.78 -35.26 -0.87
CA THR A 160 -8.59 -34.81 -1.61
C THR A 160 -8.93 -33.72 -2.61
N ALA A 161 -10.01 -33.87 -3.38
CA ALA A 161 -10.49 -32.81 -4.28
C ALA A 161 -10.79 -31.50 -3.54
N PHE A 162 -11.49 -31.57 -2.41
CA PHE A 162 -11.82 -30.39 -1.60
C PHE A 162 -10.55 -29.71 -1.05
N SER A 163 -9.54 -30.47 -0.63
CA SER A 163 -8.26 -29.93 -0.18
C SER A 163 -7.52 -29.17 -1.30
N PHE A 164 -7.53 -29.68 -2.53
CA PHE A 164 -6.97 -28.98 -3.69
C PHE A 164 -7.76 -27.73 -4.05
N GLY A 165 -9.09 -27.74 -3.91
CA GLY A 165 -9.91 -26.53 -4.01
C GLY A 165 -9.54 -25.48 -2.96
N GLY A 166 -9.32 -25.90 -1.71
CA GLY A 166 -8.81 -25.04 -0.64
C GLY A 166 -7.43 -24.45 -0.95
N LEU A 167 -6.51 -25.25 -1.49
CA LEU A 167 -5.18 -24.79 -1.90
C LEU A 167 -5.24 -23.78 -3.05
N ALA A 168 -6.11 -24.00 -4.04
CA ALA A 168 -6.33 -23.04 -5.11
C ALA A 168 -6.83 -21.69 -4.55
N MET A 169 -7.81 -21.73 -3.64
CA MET A 169 -8.28 -20.53 -2.94
C MET A 169 -7.17 -19.84 -2.15
N LEU A 170 -6.33 -20.61 -1.45
CA LEU A 170 -5.21 -20.07 -0.66
C LEU A 170 -4.17 -19.38 -1.54
N CYS A 171 -3.86 -19.92 -2.73
CA CYS A 171 -3.00 -19.27 -3.71
C CYS A 171 -3.57 -17.93 -4.18
N LEU A 172 -4.88 -17.82 -4.40
CA LEU A 172 -5.50 -16.54 -4.78
C LEU A 172 -5.50 -15.54 -3.61
N VAL A 173 -5.74 -16.01 -2.39
CA VAL A 173 -5.72 -15.18 -1.18
C VAL A 173 -4.34 -14.62 -0.88
N SER A 174 -3.26 -15.37 -1.17
CA SER A 174 -1.90 -14.93 -0.88
C SER A 174 -1.51 -13.64 -1.62
N ILE A 175 -2.13 -13.38 -2.78
CA ILE A 175 -2.02 -12.11 -3.52
C ILE A 175 -2.41 -10.92 -2.62
N GLY A 176 -3.48 -11.10 -1.83
CA GLY A 176 -3.97 -10.09 -0.91
C GLY A 176 -2.89 -9.64 0.09
N PHE A 177 -1.96 -10.50 0.50
CA PHE A 177 -0.86 -10.17 1.42
C PHE A 177 0.28 -9.39 0.77
N TYR A 178 0.54 -9.60 -0.52
CA TYR A 178 1.58 -8.86 -1.26
C TYR A 178 1.10 -7.51 -1.79
N MET A 179 -0.21 -7.34 -2.00
CA MET A 179 -0.78 -6.04 -2.40
C MET A 179 -0.64 -4.97 -1.32
N THR A 180 -0.64 -3.70 -1.71
CA THR A 180 -0.76 -2.60 -0.74
C THR A 180 -2.14 -2.65 -0.06
N PRO A 181 -2.24 -2.19 1.20
CA PRO A 181 -3.50 -2.18 1.94
C PRO A 181 -4.56 -1.40 1.15
N ASN A 182 -5.65 -2.10 0.86
CA ASN A 182 -6.85 -1.58 0.23
C ASN A 182 -8.04 -2.36 0.81
N PRO A 183 -9.28 -1.88 0.65
CA PRO A 183 -10.47 -2.54 1.23
C PRO A 183 -10.56 -4.04 0.89
N ILE A 184 -10.24 -4.42 -0.34
CA ILE A 184 -10.30 -5.79 -0.84
C ILE A 184 -9.19 -6.65 -0.24
N ALA A 185 -7.97 -6.12 -0.17
CA ALA A 185 -6.82 -6.80 0.43
C ALA A 185 -7.06 -7.01 1.93
N CYS A 186 -7.63 -6.02 2.63
CA CYS A 186 -7.97 -6.16 4.04
C CYS A 186 -9.05 -7.21 4.29
N PHE A 187 -10.12 -7.20 3.49
CA PHE A 187 -11.15 -8.24 3.54
C PHE A 187 -10.55 -9.63 3.26
N THR A 188 -9.73 -9.74 2.21
CA THR A 188 -9.07 -10.99 1.81
C THR A 188 -8.18 -11.53 2.92
N ARG A 189 -7.37 -10.69 3.55
CA ARG A 189 -6.48 -11.10 4.65
C ARG A 189 -7.22 -11.44 5.93
N LYS A 190 -8.27 -10.68 6.29
CA LYS A 190 -8.98 -10.83 7.57
C LYS A 190 -9.98 -11.99 7.54
N VAL A 191 -10.74 -12.14 6.45
CA VAL A 191 -11.85 -13.08 6.35
C VAL A 191 -11.52 -14.26 5.46
N LEU A 192 -11.02 -14.01 4.25
CA LEU A 192 -10.85 -15.07 3.25
C LEU A 192 -9.66 -15.99 3.56
N PHE A 193 -8.61 -15.47 4.22
CA PHE A 193 -7.44 -16.26 4.60
C PHE A 193 -7.72 -17.36 5.62
N PRO A 194 -8.31 -17.09 6.80
CA PRO A 194 -8.66 -18.17 7.74
C PRO A 194 -9.58 -19.22 7.10
N VAL A 195 -10.52 -18.79 6.25
CA VAL A 195 -11.44 -19.68 5.52
C VAL A 195 -10.70 -20.56 4.52
N ALA A 196 -9.78 -20.00 3.73
CA ALA A 196 -8.98 -20.77 2.77
C ALA A 196 -8.09 -21.80 3.49
N VAL A 197 -7.48 -21.40 4.61
CA VAL A 197 -6.69 -22.31 5.45
C VAL A 197 -7.56 -23.46 6.00
N ALA A 198 -8.76 -23.15 6.51
CA ALA A 198 -9.69 -24.19 6.97
C ALA A 198 -10.15 -25.11 5.84
N ALA A 199 -10.38 -24.59 4.63
CA ALA A 199 -10.75 -25.39 3.47
C ALA A 199 -9.65 -26.39 3.06
N VAL A 200 -8.38 -26.12 3.39
CA VAL A 200 -7.27 -27.07 3.23
C VAL A 200 -7.25 -28.10 4.35
N PHE A 201 -7.30 -27.67 5.61
CA PHE A 201 -7.08 -28.57 6.74
C PHE A 201 -8.30 -29.38 7.17
N ALA A 202 -9.53 -28.87 6.99
CA ALA A 202 -10.76 -29.60 7.29
C ALA A 202 -10.86 -30.95 6.54
N PRO A 203 -10.68 -31.04 5.21
CA PRO A 203 -10.71 -32.34 4.54
C PRO A 203 -9.55 -33.26 4.95
N ILE A 204 -8.39 -32.70 5.32
CA ILE A 204 -7.24 -33.47 5.78
C ILE A 204 -7.55 -34.12 7.14
N THR A 205 -8.08 -33.35 8.09
CA THR A 205 -8.45 -33.89 9.41
C THR A 205 -9.53 -34.95 9.32
N VAL A 206 -10.59 -34.71 8.54
CA VAL A 206 -11.67 -35.68 8.34
C VAL A 206 -11.13 -36.96 7.70
N LYS A 207 -10.26 -36.85 6.70
CA LYS A 207 -9.62 -38.01 6.08
C LYS A 207 -8.75 -38.78 7.09
N SER A 208 -7.88 -38.11 7.85
CA SER A 208 -7.04 -38.77 8.85
C SER A 208 -7.86 -39.47 9.92
N PHE A 209 -8.92 -38.83 10.42
CA PHE A 209 -9.83 -39.42 11.39
C PHE A 209 -10.54 -40.66 10.84
N CYS A 210 -11.03 -40.61 9.60
CA CYS A 210 -11.68 -41.76 8.96
C CYS A 210 -10.72 -42.94 8.80
N ILE A 211 -9.48 -42.70 8.38
CA ILE A 211 -8.45 -43.75 8.24
C ILE A 211 -8.16 -44.38 9.59
N TRP A 212 -7.86 -43.55 10.61
CA TRP A 212 -7.61 -44.02 11.97
C TRP A 212 -8.80 -44.83 12.54
N ARG A 213 -10.03 -44.37 12.33
CA ARG A 213 -11.24 -45.10 12.76
C ARG A 213 -11.34 -46.47 12.10
N VAL A 214 -11.08 -46.55 10.79
CA VAL A 214 -11.10 -47.82 10.06
C VAL A 214 -10.05 -48.78 10.62
N GLU A 215 -8.83 -48.31 10.88
CA GLU A 215 -7.75 -49.09 11.47
C GLU A 215 -8.06 -49.57 12.91
N LEU A 216 -8.70 -48.72 13.71
CA LEU A 216 -9.16 -49.09 15.04
C LEU A 216 -10.26 -50.17 15.00
N LEU A 217 -11.16 -50.11 14.01
CA LEU A 217 -12.22 -51.11 13.86
C LEU A 217 -11.70 -52.43 13.30
N THR A 218 -10.73 -52.40 12.38
CA THR A 218 -10.08 -53.61 11.86
C THR A 218 -9.24 -54.30 12.93
N SER A 219 -8.48 -53.56 13.74
CA SER A 219 -7.73 -54.14 14.88
C SER A 219 -8.63 -54.76 15.95
N ARG A 220 -9.87 -54.30 16.10
CA ARG A 220 -10.90 -54.89 16.98
C ARG A 220 -11.65 -56.08 16.36
N GLY A 221 -11.34 -56.46 15.12
CA GLY A 221 -11.99 -57.56 14.41
C GLY A 221 -13.38 -57.24 13.82
N GLU A 222 -13.81 -55.98 13.85
CA GLU A 222 -15.12 -55.53 13.32
C GLU A 222 -15.05 -55.14 11.83
N VAL A 223 -14.45 -56.01 11.00
CA VAL A 223 -14.17 -55.75 9.57
C VAL A 223 -15.44 -55.41 8.76
N ARG A 224 -16.59 -55.97 9.15
CA ARG A 224 -17.87 -55.79 8.43
C ARG A 224 -18.49 -54.40 8.64
N ARG A 225 -18.25 -53.74 9.79
CA ARG A 225 -18.68 -52.34 10.04
C ARG A 225 -17.71 -51.34 9.41
N ALA A 226 -16.42 -51.66 9.34
CA ALA A 226 -15.40 -50.80 8.75
C ALA A 226 -15.63 -50.51 7.25
N ILE A 227 -16.23 -51.44 6.51
CA ILE A 227 -16.47 -51.32 5.06
C ILE A 227 -17.87 -50.72 4.75
N SER A 228 -18.84 -50.91 5.64
CA SER A 228 -20.24 -50.49 5.44
C SER A 228 -20.53 -49.05 5.88
N ASP A 229 -19.75 -48.47 6.79
CA ASP A 229 -20.02 -47.17 7.42
C ASP A 229 -19.18 -46.01 6.84
N ASN A 230 -18.94 -45.99 5.52
CA ASN A 230 -18.58 -44.75 4.81
C ASN A 230 -19.82 -43.85 4.73
N SER A 231 -20.26 -43.40 5.90
CA SER A 231 -21.50 -42.65 6.05
C SER A 231 -21.43 -41.33 5.28
N PRO A 232 -22.53 -40.89 4.63
CA PRO A 232 -22.62 -39.58 4.01
C PRO A 232 -22.34 -38.44 5.01
N PHE A 233 -22.44 -38.72 6.32
CA PHE A 233 -22.12 -37.79 7.40
C PHE A 233 -20.69 -37.22 7.31
N PHE A 234 -19.67 -38.03 6.99
CA PHE A 234 -18.29 -37.54 6.89
C PHE A 234 -18.08 -36.62 5.68
N LEU A 235 -18.87 -36.80 4.62
CA LEU A 235 -18.86 -35.92 3.45
C LEU A 235 -19.44 -34.53 3.78
N TRP A 236 -20.42 -34.47 4.69
CA TRP A 236 -21.00 -33.21 5.18
C TRP A 236 -20.17 -32.53 6.26
N LEU A 237 -19.26 -33.27 6.92
CA LEU A 237 -18.41 -32.74 7.98
C LEU A 237 -17.41 -31.70 7.46
N CYS A 238 -16.78 -31.95 6.30
CA CYS A 238 -15.85 -31.02 5.67
C CYS A 238 -16.46 -29.63 5.39
N PRO A 239 -17.58 -29.51 4.65
CA PRO A 239 -18.21 -28.21 4.42
C PRO A 239 -18.80 -27.60 5.70
N ALA A 240 -19.27 -28.40 6.66
CA ALA A 240 -19.75 -27.87 7.94
C ALA A 240 -18.66 -27.17 8.74
N VAL A 241 -17.44 -27.73 8.78
CA VAL A 241 -16.29 -27.10 9.45
C VAL A 241 -15.87 -25.82 8.73
N VAL A 242 -15.88 -25.79 7.40
CA VAL A 242 -15.59 -24.56 6.64
C VAL A 242 -16.67 -23.49 6.88
N LEU A 243 -17.95 -23.87 6.92
CA LEU A 243 -19.04 -22.95 7.27
C LEU A 243 -18.87 -22.38 8.67
N LEU A 244 -18.48 -23.22 9.65
CA LEU A 244 -18.16 -22.76 10.99
C LEU A 244 -17.01 -21.75 10.97
N GLN A 245 -15.95 -22.01 10.20
CA GLN A 245 -14.85 -21.06 10.03
C GLN A 245 -15.31 -19.74 9.40
N ILE A 246 -16.22 -19.77 8.42
CA ILE A 246 -16.80 -18.57 7.81
C ILE A 246 -17.56 -17.77 8.87
N VAL A 247 -18.34 -18.42 9.73
CA VAL A 247 -19.06 -17.74 10.82
C VAL A 247 -18.06 -17.10 11.79
N ILE A 248 -17.07 -17.86 12.28
CA ILE A 248 -16.03 -17.34 13.19
C ILE A 248 -15.28 -16.14 12.57
N SER A 249 -14.96 -16.22 11.28
CA SER A 249 -14.20 -15.16 10.59
C SER A 249 -15.06 -13.93 10.28
N SER A 250 -16.37 -14.12 10.04
CA SER A 250 -17.32 -13.04 9.73
C SER A 250 -17.96 -12.40 10.96
N GLU A 251 -17.97 -13.07 12.12
CA GLU A 251 -18.38 -12.48 13.40
C GLU A 251 -17.60 -11.18 13.68
N TRP A 252 -16.31 -11.17 13.35
CA TRP A 252 -15.47 -9.98 13.50
C TRP A 252 -15.89 -8.81 12.62
N ALA A 253 -16.56 -9.06 11.49
CA ALA A 253 -17.07 -8.01 10.63
C ALA A 253 -18.30 -7.30 11.22
N PHE A 254 -18.98 -7.90 12.21
CA PHE A 254 -20.08 -7.25 12.93
C PHE A 254 -19.58 -6.21 13.94
N PHE A 255 -18.47 -6.48 14.60
CA PHE A 255 -17.91 -5.58 15.62
C PHE A 255 -16.99 -4.50 15.05
N GLU A 256 -16.27 -4.82 13.97
CA GLU A 256 -15.35 -3.90 13.30
C GLU A 256 -15.40 -4.11 11.79
N SER A 257 -15.38 -3.02 11.03
CA SER A 257 -15.37 -3.11 9.57
C SER A 257 -14.21 -3.98 9.06
N SER A 258 -14.53 -4.95 8.20
CA SER A 258 -13.54 -5.83 7.58
C SER A 258 -12.72 -5.14 6.48
N THR A 259 -13.08 -3.92 6.11
CA THR A 259 -12.47 -3.15 5.01
C THR A 259 -11.76 -1.89 5.49
N GLU A 260 -11.83 -1.59 6.79
CA GLU A 260 -11.21 -0.41 7.36
C GLU A 260 -9.69 -0.49 7.34
N MET A 261 -9.08 0.66 7.08
CA MET A 261 -7.63 0.85 7.05
C MET A 261 -7.26 1.90 8.08
N THR A 262 -6.20 1.63 8.82
CA THR A 262 -5.65 2.52 9.84
C THR A 262 -4.24 2.88 9.46
N TYR A 263 -3.91 4.17 9.50
CA TYR A 263 -2.54 4.62 9.32
C TYR A 263 -1.77 4.44 10.62
N VAL A 264 -0.77 3.58 10.62
CA VAL A 264 -0.01 3.21 11.81
C VAL A 264 1.39 3.82 11.74
N VAL A 265 1.81 4.40 12.86
CA VAL A 265 3.15 4.93 13.08
C VAL A 265 3.87 3.97 14.02
N SER A 266 4.67 3.07 13.46
CA SER A 266 5.41 2.08 14.23
C SER A 266 6.90 2.39 14.19
N LEU A 267 7.56 2.44 15.36
CA LEU A 267 9.02 2.53 15.45
C LEU A 267 9.72 1.35 14.73
N ARG A 268 9.05 0.20 14.63
CA ARG A 268 9.62 -1.03 14.08
C ARG A 268 9.36 -1.20 12.59
N HIS A 269 8.21 -0.72 12.09
CA HIS A 269 7.75 -0.95 10.72
C HIS A 269 7.64 0.33 9.87
N GLY A 270 7.98 1.49 10.45
CA GLY A 270 7.81 2.79 9.81
C GLY A 270 6.35 3.24 9.76
N ASN A 271 6.11 4.32 9.01
CA ASN A 271 4.77 4.87 8.84
C ASN A 271 4.13 4.24 7.60
N ALA A 272 3.04 3.50 7.78
CA ALA A 272 2.36 2.84 6.69
C ALA A 272 0.86 2.68 6.97
N TRP A 273 0.09 2.59 5.90
CA TRP A 273 -1.27 2.09 5.98
C TRP A 273 -1.25 0.60 6.36
N ARG A 274 -2.15 0.19 7.24
CA ARG A 274 -2.39 -1.19 7.63
C ARG A 274 -3.89 -1.46 7.70
N CYS A 275 -4.27 -2.72 7.58
CA CYS A 275 -5.67 -3.12 7.78
C CYS A 275 -6.01 -3.02 9.28
N ALA A 276 -7.20 -2.51 9.61
CA ALA A 276 -7.65 -2.39 11.00
C ALA A 276 -7.64 -3.77 11.69
N PRO A 277 -7.17 -3.88 12.95
CA PRO A 277 -6.84 -2.82 13.91
C PRO A 277 -5.39 -2.29 13.84
N GLY A 278 -4.71 -2.38 12.71
CA GLY A 278 -3.37 -1.81 12.55
C GLY A 278 -2.29 -2.73 13.12
N ASP A 279 -1.75 -2.42 14.30
CA ASP A 279 -0.64 -3.18 14.90
C ASP A 279 -1.07 -4.53 15.47
N ASP A 280 -2.30 -4.66 15.97
CA ASP A 280 -2.84 -5.94 16.46
C ASP A 280 -3.42 -6.82 15.34
N PHE A 281 -3.26 -6.43 14.08
CA PHE A 281 -3.82 -7.14 12.94
C PHE A 281 -3.37 -8.61 12.89
N GLU A 282 -2.07 -8.87 13.08
CA GLU A 282 -1.51 -10.22 13.03
C GLU A 282 -2.03 -11.11 14.15
N HIS A 283 -2.14 -10.57 15.38
CA HIS A 283 -2.73 -11.28 16.51
C HIS A 283 -4.17 -11.69 16.21
N ARG A 284 -4.96 -10.81 15.59
CA ARG A 284 -6.35 -11.13 15.26
C ARG A 284 -6.50 -12.16 14.16
N VAL A 285 -5.64 -12.10 13.13
CA VAL A 285 -5.61 -13.15 12.10
C VAL A 285 -5.26 -14.50 12.72
N LEU A 286 -4.30 -14.53 13.66
CA LEU A 286 -3.94 -15.74 14.40
C LEU A 286 -5.12 -16.30 15.19
N TRP A 287 -5.82 -15.46 15.96
CA TRP A 287 -7.04 -15.86 16.70
C TRP A 287 -8.14 -16.39 15.79
N SER A 288 -8.38 -15.72 14.66
CA SER A 288 -9.36 -16.20 13.67
C SER A 288 -8.97 -17.55 13.08
N SER A 289 -7.67 -17.87 13.02
CA SER A 289 -7.14 -19.15 12.51
C SER A 289 -6.98 -20.25 13.56
N LEU A 290 -7.40 -20.01 14.81
CA LEU A 290 -7.20 -20.96 15.92
C LEU A 290 -7.83 -22.34 15.64
N LEU A 291 -9.04 -22.37 15.06
CA LEU A 291 -9.71 -23.62 14.69
C LEU A 291 -8.86 -24.42 13.69
N SER A 292 -8.27 -23.75 12.69
CA SER A 292 -7.35 -24.37 11.74
C SER A 292 -6.09 -24.92 12.41
N GLY A 293 -5.54 -24.22 13.40
CA GLY A 293 -4.42 -24.69 14.20
C GLY A 293 -4.76 -25.96 15.00
N LEU A 294 -5.92 -25.99 15.65
CA LEU A 294 -6.41 -27.16 16.38
C LEU A 294 -6.65 -28.36 15.44
N MET A 295 -7.22 -28.11 14.27
CA MET A 295 -7.38 -29.11 13.21
C MET A 295 -6.03 -29.71 12.80
N LEU A 296 -5.03 -28.87 12.55
CA LEU A 296 -3.69 -29.34 12.18
C LEU A 296 -3.10 -30.26 13.26
N ILE A 297 -3.19 -29.87 14.54
CA ILE A 297 -2.73 -30.70 15.67
C ILE A 297 -3.49 -32.03 15.71
N ALA A 298 -4.83 -32.00 15.59
CA ALA A 298 -5.64 -33.21 15.57
C ALA A 298 -5.26 -34.14 14.40
N SER A 299 -5.03 -33.60 13.20
CA SER A 299 -4.58 -34.40 12.05
C SER A 299 -3.22 -35.05 12.29
N MET A 300 -2.29 -34.37 12.96
CA MET A 300 -0.99 -34.95 13.32
C MET A 300 -1.16 -36.09 14.31
N ILE A 301 -1.98 -35.92 15.35
CA ILE A 301 -2.27 -36.97 16.33
C ILE A 301 -2.86 -38.22 15.65
N PHE A 302 -3.87 -38.04 14.79
CA PHE A 302 -4.47 -39.16 14.05
C PHE A 302 -3.55 -39.77 12.99
N ALA A 303 -2.52 -39.06 12.53
CA ALA A 303 -1.53 -39.61 11.60
C ALA A 303 -0.45 -40.42 12.33
N THR A 304 -0.23 -40.16 13.62
CA THR A 304 0.76 -40.88 14.45
C THR A 304 0.21 -42.07 15.21
N LEU A 305 -1.09 -42.05 15.53
CA LEU A 305 -1.81 -43.12 16.22
C LEU A 305 -2.32 -44.17 15.25
#